data_AF-A0A973FGI2-F1
#
_entry.id   AF-A0A973FGI2-F1
#
_cell.length_a   1.000
_cell.length_b   1.000
_cell.length_c   1.000
_cell.angle_alpha   90.00
_cell.angle_beta   90.00
_cell.angle_gamma   90.00
#
_symmetry.space_group_name_H-M   'P 1'
#
loop_
_entity.id
_entity.type
_entity.pdbx_description
1 polymer ?
#
loop_
_entity_poly.entity_id
_entity_poly.type
_entity_poly.pdbx_seq_one_letter_code
_entity_poly.pdbx_strand_id
1 'polypeptide(L)'
;MEKTPEDVLKEIFEEYKDQGLVSLYLYGSILTPDYKEGESDIDSIGFVNEDMPLALENEIKNKLCEKSGFDKFGFRFLYKSELDTGVVKGNLGSFIHPQLLLLDFPYWKHVAGKIFSRSDFSLKDIGATEAVKIRLDHLVRMENGSFKTHPGEKHILFSKVLARIMYHLQQERGSVGPFSYSSVLQNANEEEKVIAQAILDCKKSKWDEAVFEENLALYNSYIDALNVRFA
;
A
#
# COMPACT_ATOMS: atom_id res chain seq x y z
N MET A 1 -1.62 -27.27 15.28
CA MET A 1 -2.44 -26.28 14.54
C MET A 1 -1.49 -25.21 14.06
N GLU A 2 -1.52 -24.91 12.78
CA GLU A 2 -0.76 -23.81 12.19
C GLU A 2 -1.35 -22.49 12.70
N LYS A 3 -0.50 -21.53 13.07
CA LYS A 3 -0.95 -20.24 13.61
C LYS A 3 -1.42 -19.36 12.46
N THR A 4 -2.55 -18.67 12.65
CA THR A 4 -2.99 -17.65 11.68
C THR A 4 -2.11 -16.39 11.78
N PRO A 5 -2.04 -15.55 10.73
CA PRO A 5 -1.37 -14.25 10.82
C PRO A 5 -1.85 -13.41 12.01
N GLU A 6 -3.14 -13.45 12.32
CA GLU A 6 -3.74 -12.77 13.46
C GLU A 6 -3.26 -13.30 14.81
N ASP A 7 -3.08 -14.62 14.95
CA ASP A 7 -2.59 -15.23 16.18
C ASP A 7 -1.16 -14.75 16.47
N VAL A 8 -0.30 -14.75 15.45
CA VAL A 8 1.10 -14.32 15.60
C VAL A 8 1.19 -12.83 15.87
N LEU A 9 0.38 -12.01 15.20
CA LEU A 9 0.31 -10.57 15.49
C LEU A 9 -0.15 -10.28 16.93
N LYS A 10 -1.12 -11.03 17.46
CA LYS A 10 -1.52 -10.89 18.88
C LYS A 10 -0.39 -11.22 19.84
N GLU A 11 0.41 -12.25 19.56
CA GLU A 11 1.60 -12.56 20.37
C GLU A 11 2.63 -11.43 20.33
N ILE A 12 2.91 -10.88 19.15
CA ILE A 12 3.79 -9.72 18.99
C ILE A 12 3.25 -8.51 19.75
N PHE A 13 1.94 -8.27 19.71
CA PHE A 13 1.33 -7.19 20.49
C PHE A 13 1.62 -7.35 21.98
N GLU A 14 1.40 -8.53 22.55
CA GLU A 14 1.67 -8.79 23.96
C GLU A 14 3.15 -8.61 24.34
N GLU A 15 4.09 -8.97 23.46
CA GLU A 15 5.53 -8.79 23.69
C GLU A 15 6.00 -7.32 23.66
N TYR A 16 5.35 -6.48 22.84
CA TYR A 16 5.84 -5.11 22.56
C TYR A 16 4.92 -3.99 23.02
N LYS A 17 3.72 -4.28 23.56
CA LYS A 17 2.78 -3.22 24.02
C LYS A 17 3.38 -2.29 25.05
N ASP A 18 4.16 -2.82 25.99
CA ASP A 18 4.80 -2.04 27.07
C ASP A 18 6.02 -1.25 26.57
N GLN A 19 6.46 -1.51 25.33
CA GLN A 19 7.54 -0.79 24.64
C GLN A 19 7.03 0.28 23.66
N GLY A 20 5.71 0.52 23.65
CA GLY A 20 5.10 1.57 22.84
C GLY A 20 4.34 1.09 21.61
N LEU A 21 4.15 -0.22 21.40
CA LEU A 21 3.23 -0.72 20.37
C LEU A 21 1.77 -0.54 20.81
N VAL A 22 1.03 0.32 20.13
CA VAL A 22 -0.32 0.75 20.55
C VAL A 22 -1.42 -0.11 19.92
N SER A 23 -1.28 -0.46 18.65
CA SER A 23 -2.26 -1.28 17.94
C SER A 23 -1.67 -1.93 16.70
N LEU A 24 -2.26 -3.06 16.27
CA LEU A 24 -1.89 -3.81 15.08
C LEU A 24 -3.07 -3.97 14.13
N TYR A 25 -2.78 -3.83 12.84
CA TYR A 25 -3.71 -4.02 11.74
C TYR A 25 -3.09 -4.89 10.66
N LEU A 26 -3.90 -5.74 10.03
CA LEU A 26 -3.62 -6.26 8.69
C LEU A 26 -4.07 -5.24 7.66
N TYR A 27 -3.34 -5.14 6.55
CA TYR A 27 -3.66 -4.27 5.43
C TYR A 27 -3.21 -4.90 4.10
N GLY A 28 -3.51 -4.26 2.96
CA GLY A 28 -3.01 -4.71 1.67
C GLY A 28 -3.74 -5.95 1.14
N SER A 29 -3.05 -6.74 0.31
CA SER A 29 -3.69 -7.79 -0.48
C SER A 29 -4.29 -8.93 0.34
N ILE A 30 -3.76 -9.21 1.55
CA ILE A 30 -4.28 -10.27 2.44
C ILE A 30 -5.77 -10.13 2.77
N LEU A 31 -6.31 -8.92 2.66
CA LEU A 31 -7.71 -8.62 2.91
C LEU A 31 -8.58 -8.61 1.64
N THR A 32 -8.04 -9.11 0.52
CA THR A 32 -8.66 -8.98 -0.81
C THR A 32 -8.70 -10.32 -1.55
N PRO A 33 -9.55 -10.46 -2.58
CA PRO A 33 -9.58 -11.67 -3.43
C PRO A 33 -8.28 -11.96 -4.18
N ASP A 34 -7.38 -10.98 -4.26
CA ASP A 34 -6.08 -11.12 -4.92
C ASP A 34 -5.03 -11.83 -4.07
N TYR A 35 -5.32 -12.10 -2.79
CA TYR A 35 -4.42 -12.83 -1.91
C TYR A 35 -4.27 -14.27 -2.38
N LYS A 36 -3.02 -14.71 -2.45
CA LYS A 36 -2.66 -16.09 -2.70
C LYS A 36 -1.69 -16.56 -1.62
N GLU A 37 -2.13 -17.52 -0.83
CA GLU A 37 -1.31 -18.16 0.19
C GLU A 37 -0.01 -18.72 -0.42
N GLY A 38 1.12 -18.50 0.25
CA GLY A 38 2.45 -18.91 -0.21
C GLY A 38 3.07 -18.05 -1.33
N GLU A 39 2.27 -17.25 -2.05
CA GLU A 39 2.78 -16.36 -3.10
C GLU A 39 2.84 -14.89 -2.64
N SER A 40 1.78 -14.44 -1.96
CA SER A 40 1.55 -13.07 -1.55
C SER A 40 2.19 -12.77 -0.20
N ASP A 41 2.62 -11.52 -0.03
CA ASP A 41 3.13 -11.04 1.25
C ASP A 41 1.95 -10.81 2.22
N ILE A 42 2.20 -11.07 3.51
CA ILE A 42 1.30 -10.72 4.61
C ILE A 42 1.68 -9.32 5.08
N ASP A 43 0.85 -8.34 4.75
CA ASP A 43 1.11 -6.94 5.05
C ASP A 43 0.44 -6.53 6.37
N SER A 44 1.23 -5.97 7.30
CA SER A 44 0.74 -5.48 8.59
C SER A 44 1.32 -4.12 8.98
N ILE A 45 0.53 -3.35 9.73
CA ILE A 45 0.89 -2.02 10.26
C ILE A 45 0.73 -2.02 11.77
N GLY A 46 1.76 -1.50 12.45
CA GLY A 46 1.72 -1.20 13.87
C GLY A 46 1.63 0.30 14.12
N PHE A 47 0.58 0.73 14.82
CA PHE A 47 0.56 2.06 15.42
C PHE A 47 1.47 2.07 16.65
N VAL A 48 2.37 3.03 16.71
CA VAL A 48 3.38 3.11 17.77
C VAL A 48 3.42 4.49 18.41
N ASN A 49 3.86 4.53 19.67
CA ASN A 49 4.16 5.78 20.37
C ASN A 49 5.37 6.49 19.75
N GLU A 50 5.47 7.79 20.00
CA GLU A 50 6.51 8.64 19.42
C GLU A 50 7.93 8.31 19.88
N ASP A 51 8.07 7.65 21.01
CA ASP A 51 9.34 7.22 21.59
C ASP A 51 9.79 5.83 21.12
N MET A 52 8.93 5.06 20.44
CA MET A 52 9.28 3.72 19.98
C MET A 52 10.39 3.80 18.91
N PRO A 53 11.57 3.16 19.13
CA PRO A 53 12.68 3.25 18.18
C PRO A 53 12.39 2.54 16.87
N LEU A 54 12.68 3.18 15.72
CA LEU A 54 12.54 2.60 14.38
C LEU A 54 13.27 1.26 14.22
N ALA A 55 14.38 1.05 14.94
CA ALA A 55 15.14 -0.19 14.88
C ALA A 55 14.31 -1.43 15.28
N LEU A 56 13.28 -1.26 16.13
CA LEU A 56 12.40 -2.35 16.54
C LEU A 56 11.49 -2.83 15.39
N GLU A 57 11.28 -2.03 14.34
CA GLU A 57 10.44 -2.44 13.20
C GLU A 57 11.00 -3.71 12.54
N ASN A 58 12.31 -3.73 12.27
CA ASN A 58 12.97 -4.88 11.66
C ASN A 58 13.05 -6.08 12.63
N GLU A 59 13.23 -5.83 13.92
CA GLU A 59 13.22 -6.90 14.93
C GLU A 59 11.86 -7.59 14.99
N ILE A 60 10.78 -6.82 15.06
CA ILE A 60 9.40 -7.34 15.07
C ILE A 60 9.12 -8.09 13.76
N LYS A 61 9.50 -7.53 12.61
CA LYS A 61 9.36 -8.19 11.32
C LYS A 61 10.03 -9.58 11.30
N ASN A 62 11.26 -9.67 11.78
CA ASN A 62 12.00 -10.94 11.81
C ASN A 62 11.31 -11.96 12.73
N LYS A 63 10.87 -11.53 13.92
CA LYS A 63 10.10 -12.39 14.84
C LYS A 63 8.77 -12.86 14.26
N LEU A 64 8.08 -12.02 13.48
CA LEU A 64 6.86 -12.40 12.79
C LEU A 64 7.12 -13.54 11.82
N CYS A 65 8.17 -13.45 10.99
CA CYS A 65 8.54 -14.53 10.07
C CYS A 65 8.91 -15.82 10.85
N GLU A 66 9.72 -15.72 11.90
CA GLU A 66 10.14 -16.86 12.72
C GLU A 66 8.97 -17.59 13.40
N LYS A 67 8.05 -16.84 14.02
CA LYS A 67 6.92 -17.42 14.77
C LYS A 67 5.81 -17.97 13.88
N SER A 68 5.64 -17.38 12.71
CA SER A 68 4.55 -17.74 11.81
C SER A 68 4.91 -18.85 10.83
N GLY A 69 6.19 -19.00 10.50
CA GLY A 69 6.62 -19.88 9.41
C GLY A 69 6.33 -19.30 8.02
N PHE A 70 5.84 -18.06 7.92
CA PHE A 70 5.68 -17.37 6.64
C PHE A 70 7.00 -16.70 6.24
N ASP A 71 7.49 -17.01 5.04
CA ASP A 71 8.70 -16.38 4.49
C ASP A 71 8.51 -14.88 4.18
N LYS A 72 7.26 -14.44 4.02
CA LYS A 72 6.89 -13.12 3.50
C LYS A 72 5.93 -12.37 4.42
N PHE A 73 6.40 -12.03 5.63
CA PHE A 73 5.66 -11.18 6.55
C PHE A 73 6.19 -9.73 6.51
N GLY A 74 5.37 -8.81 6.02
CA GLY A 74 5.59 -7.37 6.05
C GLY A 74 5.12 -6.77 7.36
N PHE A 75 5.93 -5.89 7.94
CA PHE A 75 5.57 -5.14 9.13
C PHE A 75 6.13 -3.73 9.03
N ARG A 76 5.30 -2.73 9.31
CA ARG A 76 5.68 -1.32 9.26
C ARG A 76 5.13 -0.56 10.44
N PHE A 77 5.93 0.35 10.98
CA PHE A 77 5.46 1.33 11.93
C PHE A 77 4.72 2.47 11.24
N LEU A 78 3.72 2.97 11.95
CA LEU A 78 3.01 4.20 11.63
C LEU A 78 2.86 4.99 12.93
N TYR A 79 3.59 6.10 13.03
CA TYR A 79 3.48 6.99 14.18
C TYR A 79 2.20 7.83 14.03
N LYS A 80 1.48 8.05 15.13
CA LYS A 80 0.25 8.86 15.09
C LYS A 80 0.54 10.27 14.55
N SER A 81 1.70 10.85 14.89
CA SER A 81 2.12 12.16 14.39
C SER A 81 2.19 12.25 12.86
N GLU A 82 2.48 11.14 12.15
CA GLU A 82 2.49 11.11 10.68
C GLU A 82 1.08 11.33 10.11
N LEU A 83 0.05 10.82 10.80
CA LEU A 83 -1.35 11.00 10.45
C LEU A 83 -1.99 12.26 11.06
N ASP A 84 -1.27 12.98 11.92
CA ASP A 84 -1.71 14.29 12.43
C ASP A 84 -1.10 15.44 11.64
N THR A 85 0.17 15.32 11.26
CA THR A 85 0.97 16.42 10.69
C THR A 85 1.33 16.21 9.23
N GLY A 86 1.27 14.97 8.73
CA GLY A 86 1.78 14.59 7.40
C GLY A 86 3.31 14.50 7.33
N VAL A 87 4.03 14.81 8.41
CA VAL A 87 5.50 14.70 8.46
C VAL A 87 5.88 13.24 8.65
N VAL A 88 6.57 12.68 7.67
CA VAL A 88 7.00 11.28 7.65
C VAL A 88 8.10 11.04 8.70
N LYS A 89 7.95 9.94 9.44
CA LYS A 89 8.91 9.47 10.44
C LYS A 89 9.21 7.98 10.30
N GLY A 90 8.19 7.18 10.03
CA GLY A 90 8.29 5.74 9.81
C GLY A 90 8.81 5.39 8.42
N ASN A 91 9.18 4.13 8.23
CA ASN A 91 9.54 3.63 6.91
C ASN A 91 8.32 3.64 5.97
N LEU A 92 7.10 3.39 6.48
CA LEU A 92 5.89 3.36 5.65
C LEU A 92 5.62 4.69 4.94
N GLY A 93 5.72 5.81 5.66
CA GLY A 93 5.48 7.14 5.11
C GLY A 93 6.46 7.51 4.00
N SER A 94 7.62 6.87 3.95
CA SER A 94 8.61 7.07 2.87
C SER A 94 8.19 6.42 1.54
N PHE A 95 7.32 5.41 1.59
CA PHE A 95 6.79 4.71 0.41
C PHE A 95 5.38 5.18 0.01
N ILE A 96 4.56 5.55 0.99
CA ILE A 96 3.15 5.93 0.78
C ILE A 96 2.88 7.21 1.57
N HIS A 97 2.40 8.25 0.88
CA HIS A 97 2.03 9.50 1.51
C HIS A 97 0.98 9.27 2.62
N PRO A 98 1.12 9.85 3.83
CA PRO A 98 0.21 9.60 4.95
C PRO A 98 -1.28 9.82 4.64
N GLN A 99 -1.61 10.80 3.80
CA GLN A 99 -2.99 11.02 3.35
C GLN A 99 -3.55 9.86 2.51
N LEU A 100 -2.72 9.20 1.70
CA LEU A 100 -3.14 8.03 0.93
C LEU A 100 -3.37 6.81 1.83
N LEU A 101 -2.67 6.71 2.97
CA LEU A 101 -2.94 5.67 3.96
C LEU A 101 -4.31 5.84 4.61
N LEU A 102 -4.71 7.09 4.92
CA LEU A 102 -6.03 7.38 5.48
C LEU A 102 -7.18 7.04 4.54
N LEU A 103 -6.97 7.09 3.22
CA LEU A 103 -7.95 6.63 2.24
C LEU A 103 -8.19 5.12 2.29
N ASP A 104 -7.14 4.35 2.53
CA ASP A 104 -7.22 2.89 2.63
C ASP A 104 -7.62 2.41 4.04
N PHE A 105 -7.48 3.27 5.05
CA PHE A 105 -7.72 2.95 6.47
C PHE A 105 -9.06 2.27 6.78
N PRO A 106 -10.21 2.68 6.18
CA PRO A 106 -11.50 2.02 6.42
C PRO A 106 -11.52 0.53 6.04
N TYR A 107 -10.58 0.06 5.23
CA TYR A 107 -10.48 -1.32 4.78
C TYR A 107 -9.45 -2.15 5.56
N TRP A 108 -8.76 -1.56 6.54
CA TRP A 108 -7.80 -2.28 7.36
C TRP A 108 -8.51 -3.16 8.39
N LYS A 109 -7.92 -4.31 8.69
CA LYS A 109 -8.48 -5.23 9.69
C LYS A 109 -7.71 -5.07 10.99
N HIS A 110 -8.39 -4.56 12.02
CA HIS A 110 -7.85 -4.52 13.38
C HIS A 110 -7.57 -5.95 13.89
N VAL A 111 -6.43 -6.12 14.56
CA VAL A 111 -6.02 -7.40 15.15
C VAL A 111 -5.84 -7.30 16.67
N ALA A 112 -5.17 -6.26 17.16
CA ALA A 112 -4.84 -6.11 18.59
C ALA A 112 -4.66 -4.64 19.01
N GLY A 113 -4.77 -4.39 20.32
CA GLY A 113 -4.58 -3.07 20.93
C GLY A 113 -5.73 -2.08 20.69
N LYS A 114 -5.42 -0.78 20.73
CA LYS A 114 -6.43 0.30 20.60
C LYS A 114 -7.05 0.35 19.20
N ILE A 115 -8.37 0.33 19.11
CA ILE A 115 -9.07 0.59 17.85
C ILE A 115 -9.01 2.09 17.55
N PHE A 116 -8.52 2.45 16.36
CA PHE A 116 -8.53 3.80 15.83
C PHE A 116 -9.66 3.98 14.83
N SER A 117 -10.13 5.20 14.73
CA SER A 117 -11.12 5.70 13.80
C SER A 117 -10.54 6.87 13.02
N ARG A 118 -11.21 7.27 11.92
CA ARG A 118 -10.77 8.42 11.15
C ARG A 118 -10.65 9.70 11.99
N SER A 119 -11.56 9.90 12.95
CA SER A 119 -11.57 11.06 13.84
C SER A 119 -10.42 11.11 14.84
N ASP A 120 -9.63 10.04 14.98
CA ASP A 120 -8.43 10.05 15.83
C ASP A 120 -7.25 10.79 15.17
N PHE A 121 -7.36 11.19 13.90
CA PHE A 121 -6.28 11.76 13.09
C PHE A 121 -6.61 13.17 12.60
N SER A 122 -5.64 14.08 12.69
CA SER A 122 -5.83 15.50 12.37
C SER A 122 -5.57 15.86 10.91
N LEU A 123 -4.86 15.00 10.17
CA LEU A 123 -4.54 15.26 8.77
C LEU A 123 -5.82 15.31 7.93
N LYS A 124 -5.90 16.26 7.01
CA LYS A 124 -7.13 16.51 6.23
C LYS A 124 -7.44 15.34 5.28
N ASP A 125 -8.72 15.03 5.15
CA ASP A 125 -9.21 14.12 4.10
C ASP A 125 -8.90 14.65 2.71
N ILE A 126 -8.47 13.73 1.86
CA ILE A 126 -8.30 13.96 0.44
C ILE A 126 -9.37 13.20 -0.32
N GLY A 127 -9.87 13.78 -1.41
CA GLY A 127 -10.73 13.08 -2.35
C GLY A 127 -9.90 12.26 -3.33
N ALA A 128 -10.58 11.45 -4.14
CA ALA A 128 -9.94 10.63 -5.16
C ALA A 128 -9.13 11.46 -6.18
N THR A 129 -9.61 12.64 -6.58
CA THR A 129 -8.88 13.56 -7.47
C THR A 129 -7.52 13.95 -6.90
N GLU A 130 -7.47 14.30 -5.63
CA GLU A 130 -6.22 14.69 -4.97
C GLU A 130 -5.29 13.48 -4.80
N ALA A 131 -5.86 12.30 -4.52
CA ALA A 131 -5.10 11.06 -4.49
C ALA A 131 -4.44 10.74 -5.84
N VAL A 132 -5.15 10.98 -6.95
CA VAL A 132 -4.59 10.84 -8.31
C VAL A 132 -3.44 11.81 -8.53
N LYS A 133 -3.59 13.09 -8.16
CA LYS A 133 -2.53 14.10 -8.29
C LYS A 133 -1.26 13.72 -7.51
N ILE A 134 -1.41 13.30 -6.24
CA ILE A 134 -0.28 12.86 -5.41
C ILE A 134 0.45 11.67 -6.07
N ARG A 135 -0.29 10.74 -6.69
CA ARG A 135 0.30 9.58 -7.36
C ARG A 135 0.93 9.91 -8.72
N LEU A 136 0.36 10.84 -9.48
CA LEU A 136 0.97 11.35 -10.72
C LEU A 136 2.29 12.04 -10.43
N ASP A 137 2.35 12.90 -9.40
CA ASP A 137 3.61 13.53 -8.96
C ASP A 137 4.65 12.46 -8.58
N HIS A 138 4.23 11.39 -7.91
CA HIS A 138 5.12 10.27 -7.60
C HIS A 138 5.71 9.61 -8.87
N LEU A 139 4.91 9.35 -9.91
CA LEU A 139 5.40 8.81 -11.18
C LEU A 139 6.41 9.76 -11.85
N VAL A 140 6.12 11.05 -11.92
CA VAL A 140 7.03 12.07 -12.47
C VAL A 140 8.36 12.09 -11.71
N ARG A 141 8.30 12.01 -10.37
CA ARG A 141 9.50 11.95 -9.52
C ARG A 141 10.35 10.71 -9.76
N MET A 142 9.72 9.56 -10.03
CA MET A 142 10.41 8.31 -10.40
C MET A 142 11.08 8.40 -11.77
N GLU A 143 10.45 9.06 -12.75
CA GLU A 143 11.03 9.27 -14.07
C GLU A 143 12.25 10.17 -14.02
N ASN A 144 12.16 11.27 -13.27
CA ASN A 144 13.24 12.25 -13.10
C ASN A 144 14.37 11.78 -12.17
N GLY A 145 14.34 10.54 -11.67
CA GLY A 145 15.38 9.96 -10.79
C GLY A 145 15.44 10.57 -9.39
N SER A 146 14.46 11.42 -9.04
CA SER A 146 14.37 12.08 -7.72
C SER A 146 13.78 11.17 -6.64
N PHE A 147 13.23 10.02 -7.03
CA PHE A 147 12.74 8.99 -6.13
C PHE A 147 13.72 7.81 -6.08
N LYS A 148 14.19 7.45 -4.88
CA LYS A 148 15.12 6.34 -4.69
C LYS A 148 14.35 5.02 -4.75
N THR A 149 14.49 4.28 -5.85
CA THR A 149 14.06 2.88 -5.94
C THR A 149 15.27 1.95 -5.88
N HIS A 150 15.07 0.69 -5.48
CA HIS A 150 16.11 -0.31 -5.71
C HIS A 150 16.31 -0.51 -7.23
N PRO A 151 17.55 -0.76 -7.68
CA PRO A 151 17.81 -1.13 -9.07
C PRO A 151 16.96 -2.33 -9.48
N GLY A 152 16.24 -2.23 -10.59
CA GLY A 152 15.36 -3.30 -11.09
C GLY A 152 13.97 -3.36 -10.45
N GLU A 153 13.56 -2.40 -9.62
CA GLU A 153 12.19 -2.36 -9.07
C GLU A 153 11.33 -1.20 -9.61
N LYS A 154 11.89 -0.37 -10.49
CA LYS A 154 11.20 0.83 -10.99
C LYS A 154 9.91 0.48 -11.72
N HIS A 155 9.94 -0.52 -12.61
CA HIS A 155 8.76 -0.97 -13.35
C HIS A 155 7.69 -1.57 -12.44
N ILE A 156 8.10 -2.30 -11.40
CA ILE A 156 7.19 -2.85 -10.39
C ILE A 156 6.42 -1.73 -9.70
N LEU A 157 7.14 -0.73 -9.17
CA LEU A 157 6.53 0.39 -8.46
C LEU A 157 5.66 1.22 -9.40
N PHE A 158 6.10 1.44 -10.64
CA PHE A 158 5.36 2.16 -11.65
C PHE A 158 3.99 1.52 -11.91
N SER A 159 3.97 0.22 -12.22
CA SER A 159 2.72 -0.51 -12.48
C SER A 159 1.78 -0.50 -11.27
N LYS A 160 2.34 -0.62 -10.05
CA LYS A 160 1.58 -0.53 -8.80
C LYS A 160 0.94 0.85 -8.60
N VAL A 161 1.69 1.93 -8.86
CA VAL A 161 1.18 3.30 -8.75
C VAL A 161 0.12 3.57 -9.82
N LEU A 162 0.33 3.11 -11.05
CA LEU A 162 -0.64 3.25 -12.13
C LEU A 162 -1.96 2.54 -11.82
N ALA A 163 -1.90 1.31 -11.31
CA ALA A 163 -3.08 0.57 -10.85
C ALA A 163 -3.87 1.34 -9.79
N ARG A 164 -3.16 1.99 -8.86
CA ARG A 164 -3.76 2.80 -7.80
C ARG A 164 -4.37 4.11 -8.32
N ILE A 165 -3.78 4.72 -9.34
CA ILE A 165 -4.38 5.88 -10.03
C ILE A 165 -5.72 5.46 -10.64
N MET A 166 -5.76 4.36 -11.39
CA MET A 166 -6.99 3.85 -11.99
C MET A 166 -8.06 3.56 -10.93
N TYR A 167 -7.67 2.92 -9.83
CA TYR A 167 -8.58 2.67 -8.72
C TYR A 167 -9.19 3.95 -8.14
N HIS A 168 -8.41 5.00 -7.93
CA HIS A 168 -8.96 6.27 -7.44
C HIS A 168 -9.87 6.94 -8.47
N LEU A 169 -9.54 6.90 -9.77
CA LEU A 169 -10.44 7.37 -10.83
C LEU A 169 -11.78 6.60 -10.85
N GLN A 170 -11.76 5.31 -10.53
CA GLN A 170 -12.96 4.49 -10.40
C GLN A 170 -13.77 4.88 -9.16
N GLN A 171 -13.12 5.22 -8.04
CA GLN A 171 -13.80 5.75 -6.85
C GLN A 171 -14.48 7.09 -7.13
N GLU A 172 -13.91 7.98 -7.96
CA GLU A 172 -14.60 9.21 -8.42
C GLU A 172 -15.92 8.90 -9.12
N ARG A 173 -16.00 7.74 -9.80
CA ARG A 173 -17.20 7.27 -10.51
C ARG A 173 -18.14 6.44 -9.63
N GLY A 174 -17.86 6.34 -8.33
CA GLY A 174 -18.70 5.65 -7.36
C GLY A 174 -18.33 4.19 -7.08
N SER A 175 -17.16 3.72 -7.54
CA SER A 175 -16.65 2.41 -7.10
C SER A 175 -16.35 2.44 -5.59
N VAL A 176 -16.62 1.31 -4.92
CA VAL A 176 -16.46 1.12 -3.48
C VAL A 176 -15.72 -0.17 -3.16
N GLY A 177 -15.11 -0.24 -1.98
CA GLY A 177 -14.41 -1.41 -1.48
C GLY A 177 -12.89 -1.23 -1.55
N PRO A 178 -12.10 -2.20 -1.04
CA PRO A 178 -10.65 -2.11 -1.02
C PRO A 178 -10.04 -2.22 -2.42
N PHE A 179 -8.85 -1.64 -2.58
CA PHE A 179 -8.04 -1.83 -3.78
C PHE A 179 -7.69 -3.31 -3.99
N SER A 180 -8.02 -3.82 -5.17
CA SER A 180 -7.46 -5.06 -5.71
C SER A 180 -7.26 -4.93 -7.22
N TYR A 181 -6.32 -5.65 -7.81
CA TYR A 181 -6.08 -5.61 -9.25
C TYR A 181 -7.26 -6.18 -10.02
N SER A 182 -7.91 -7.22 -9.46
CA SER A 182 -9.16 -7.75 -9.99
C SER A 182 -10.25 -6.67 -10.06
N SER A 183 -10.40 -5.86 -9.01
CA SER A 183 -11.38 -4.76 -9.01
C SER A 183 -11.03 -3.65 -10.01
N VAL A 184 -9.74 -3.36 -10.22
CA VAL A 184 -9.30 -2.37 -11.21
C VAL A 184 -9.72 -2.79 -12.61
N LEU A 185 -9.55 -4.06 -12.97
CA LEU A 185 -9.99 -4.58 -14.27
C LEU A 185 -11.52 -4.64 -14.37
N GLN A 186 -12.21 -5.10 -13.32
CA GLN A 186 -13.67 -5.23 -13.33
C GLN A 186 -14.38 -3.88 -13.50
N ASN A 187 -13.85 -2.82 -12.90
CA ASN A 187 -14.44 -1.48 -12.90
C ASN A 187 -13.91 -0.57 -14.02
N ALA A 188 -13.04 -1.10 -14.89
CA ALA A 188 -12.48 -0.35 -16.00
C ALA A 188 -13.54 -0.06 -17.07
N ASN A 189 -13.58 1.18 -17.56
CA ASN A 189 -14.34 1.52 -18.76
C ASN A 189 -13.62 0.97 -20.03
N GLU A 190 -14.22 1.12 -21.21
CA GLU A 190 -13.63 0.58 -22.45
C GLU A 190 -12.20 1.07 -22.73
N GLU A 191 -11.90 2.34 -22.44
CA GLU A 191 -10.57 2.93 -22.64
C GLU A 191 -9.55 2.40 -21.61
N GLU A 192 -9.98 2.19 -20.37
CA GLU A 192 -9.15 1.73 -19.26
C GLU A 192 -8.88 0.23 -19.29
N LYS A 193 -9.75 -0.58 -19.91
CA LYS A 193 -9.65 -2.06 -19.90
C LYS A 193 -8.30 -2.54 -20.42
N VAL A 194 -7.79 -1.93 -21.47
CA VAL A 194 -6.50 -2.30 -22.08
C VAL A 194 -5.36 -2.04 -21.10
N ILE A 195 -5.36 -0.89 -20.41
CA ILE A 195 -4.37 -0.55 -19.38
C ILE A 195 -4.47 -1.51 -18.18
N ALA A 196 -5.68 -1.71 -17.66
CA ALA A 196 -5.91 -2.58 -16.51
C ALA A 196 -5.48 -4.03 -16.81
N GLN A 197 -5.76 -4.52 -18.01
CA GLN A 197 -5.35 -5.84 -18.46
C GLN A 197 -3.83 -5.95 -18.54
N ALA A 198 -3.15 -4.98 -19.16
CA ALA A 198 -1.69 -4.95 -19.24
C ALA A 198 -1.03 -4.93 -17.84
N ILE A 199 -1.56 -4.16 -16.89
CA ILE A 199 -1.09 -4.15 -15.50
C ILE A 199 -1.28 -5.53 -14.85
N LEU A 200 -2.45 -6.16 -15.05
CA LEU A 200 -2.74 -7.48 -14.50
C LEU A 200 -1.82 -8.55 -15.08
N ASP A 201 -1.49 -8.48 -16.37
CA ASP A 201 -0.58 -9.41 -17.02
C ASP A 201 0.86 -9.23 -16.52
N CYS A 202 1.31 -7.98 -16.31
CA CYS A 202 2.56 -7.69 -15.60
C CYS A 202 2.58 -8.26 -14.17
N LYS A 203 1.47 -8.18 -13.43
CA LYS A 203 1.35 -8.83 -12.11
C LYS A 203 1.45 -10.36 -12.20
N LYS A 204 0.75 -10.98 -13.16
CA LYS A 204 0.74 -12.44 -13.36
C LYS A 204 2.11 -12.98 -13.78
N SER A 205 2.90 -12.20 -14.51
CA SER A 205 4.29 -12.53 -14.83
C SER A 205 5.27 -12.37 -13.66
N LYS A 206 4.76 -12.09 -12.45
CA LYS A 206 5.57 -11.75 -11.26
C LYS A 206 6.40 -10.49 -11.47
N TRP A 207 5.84 -9.51 -12.17
CA TRP A 207 6.48 -8.24 -12.48
C TRP A 207 7.71 -8.40 -13.38
N ASP A 208 7.61 -9.25 -14.40
CA ASP A 208 8.65 -9.40 -15.40
C ASP A 208 8.86 -8.06 -16.15
N GLU A 209 10.12 -7.63 -16.25
CA GLU A 209 10.50 -6.35 -16.87
C GLU A 209 10.20 -6.34 -18.37
N ALA A 210 10.38 -7.45 -19.08
CA ALA A 210 10.08 -7.51 -20.51
C ALA A 210 8.58 -7.33 -20.79
N VAL A 211 7.72 -7.93 -19.97
CA VAL A 211 6.26 -7.74 -20.06
C VAL A 211 5.87 -6.29 -19.80
N PHE A 212 6.57 -5.60 -18.89
CA PHE A 212 6.39 -4.17 -18.66
C PHE A 212 6.81 -3.34 -19.88
N GLU A 213 8.01 -3.59 -20.41
CA GLU A 213 8.56 -2.85 -21.55
C GLU A 213 7.70 -3.00 -22.82
N GLU A 214 7.11 -4.17 -23.05
CA GLU A 214 6.14 -4.40 -24.14
C GLU A 214 4.91 -3.48 -24.06
N ASN A 215 4.55 -3.02 -22.86
CA ASN A 215 3.39 -2.18 -22.59
C ASN A 215 3.76 -0.72 -22.24
N LEU A 216 5.04 -0.35 -22.24
CA LEU A 216 5.51 0.96 -21.76
C LEU A 216 4.89 2.13 -22.54
N ALA A 217 4.83 2.03 -23.87
CA ALA A 217 4.23 3.07 -24.71
C ALA A 217 2.74 3.29 -24.39
N LEU A 218 2.02 2.20 -24.11
CA LEU A 218 0.62 2.22 -23.71
C LEU A 218 0.45 2.91 -22.34
N TYR A 219 1.31 2.60 -21.37
CA TYR A 219 1.28 3.24 -20.06
C TYR A 219 1.58 4.75 -20.13
N ASN A 220 2.60 5.14 -20.90
CA ASN A 220 2.98 6.53 -21.04
C ASN A 220 1.88 7.35 -21.72
N SER A 221 1.26 6.81 -22.78
CA SER A 221 0.12 7.48 -23.44
C SER A 221 -1.05 7.70 -22.48
N TYR A 222 -1.30 6.77 -21.56
CA TYR A 222 -2.35 6.93 -20.55
C TYR A 222 -1.99 7.99 -19.51
N ILE A 223 -0.74 8.02 -19.03
CA ILE A 223 -0.25 9.05 -18.10
C ILE A 223 -0.31 10.45 -18.73
N ASP A 224 0.08 10.59 -19.99
CA ASP A 224 0.00 11.87 -20.71
C ASP A 224 -1.43 12.40 -20.76
N ALA A 225 -2.40 11.53 -21.07
CA ALA A 225 -3.82 11.90 -21.07
C ALA A 225 -4.29 12.34 -19.67
N LEU A 226 -3.81 11.69 -18.61
CA LEU A 226 -4.11 12.08 -17.23
C LEU A 226 -3.46 13.40 -16.84
N ASN A 227 -2.21 13.64 -17.24
CA ASN A 227 -1.54 14.92 -17.00
C ASN A 227 -2.29 16.08 -17.67
N VAL A 228 -2.80 15.90 -18.88
CA VAL A 228 -3.66 16.91 -19.55
C VAL A 228 -4.96 17.12 -18.79
N ARG A 229 -5.58 16.06 -18.26
CA ARG A 229 -6.82 16.14 -17.49
C ARG A 229 -6.67 16.88 -16.16
N PHE A 230 -5.52 16.77 -15.50
CA PHE A 230 -5.29 17.28 -14.14
C PHE A 230 -4.35 18.50 -14.05
N ALA A 231 -3.84 19.00 -15.19
CA ALA A 231 -3.14 20.28 -15.32
C ALA A 231 -4.09 21.48 -15.08
#